data_AF-A0AA37RSN8-F1
#
_entry.id   AF-A0AA37RSN8-F1
#
_cell.length_a   1.000
_cell.length_b   1.000
_cell.length_c   1.000
_cell.angle_alpha   90.00
_cell.angle_beta   90.00
_cell.angle_gamma   90.00
#
_symmetry.space_group_name_H-M   'P 1'
#
loop_
_entity.id
_entity.type
_entity.pdbx_description
1 polymer ?
#
loop_
_entity_poly.entity_id
_entity_poly.type
_entity_poly.pdbx_seq_one_letter_code
_entity_poly.pdbx_strand_id
1 'polypeptide(L)'
;MFLLLLAIGFVIKYIWWIVGAAALVGLCFAGRALVRYMEVRRELAAERQRDLKLRADRQHRWTIAGDSRGVYGAEGASAMQVVSPPPVMPPTKDDDDDPPAVATMAATGGELAALAEQTPSGWEWALFTSVLVQRQNTVLPRLRDSELGFTSPTTTRVYSGAELEPLLLGLIDEMVSTARQAERFMAAPAFMDSFGANGSSGDAEAITHIAHRLMDYHERFLTLSESCRRISAPSYFDNVVADCGRLLNRPLEGYRDFIAELVDVIESLPKFLPHAIGNVDLGSIALDIDIDDAPRVLKRLRTLSR
;
A
#
# COMPACT_ATOMS: atom_id res chain seq x y z
N MET A 1 -64.85 -19.01 36.68
CA MET A 1 -65.35 -18.87 35.29
C MET A 1 -65.27 -17.44 34.77
N PHE A 2 -65.76 -16.44 35.52
CA PHE A 2 -65.80 -15.03 35.07
C PHE A 2 -64.41 -14.40 34.79
N LEU A 3 -63.42 -14.66 35.65
CA LEU A 3 -62.03 -14.17 35.47
C LEU A 3 -61.35 -14.74 34.22
N LEU A 4 -61.69 -15.98 33.83
CA LEU A 4 -61.12 -16.62 32.65
C LEU A 4 -61.64 -15.98 31.35
N LEU A 5 -62.93 -15.61 31.32
CA LEU A 5 -63.53 -14.90 30.19
C LEU A 5 -63.00 -13.47 30.05
N LEU A 6 -62.74 -12.78 31.17
CA LEU A 6 -62.09 -11.46 31.18
C LEU A 6 -60.66 -11.54 30.66
N ALA A 7 -59.88 -12.55 31.07
CA ALA A 7 -58.52 -12.75 30.58
C ALA A 7 -58.49 -13.05 29.07
N ILE A 8 -59.39 -13.90 28.56
CA ILE A 8 -59.49 -14.20 27.12
C ILE A 8 -59.88 -12.96 26.32
N GLY A 9 -60.87 -12.19 26.81
CA GLY A 9 -61.28 -10.94 26.16
C GLY A 9 -60.17 -9.89 26.11
N PHE A 10 -59.36 -9.81 27.16
CA PHE A 10 -58.18 -8.95 27.19
C PHE A 10 -57.13 -9.41 26.16
N VAL A 11 -56.80 -10.70 26.12
CA VAL A 11 -55.83 -11.24 25.15
C VAL A 11 -56.28 -10.96 23.71
N ILE A 12 -57.54 -11.20 23.37
CA ILE A 12 -58.07 -10.93 22.01
C ILE A 12 -57.98 -9.45 21.65
N LYS A 13 -58.26 -8.55 22.61
CA LYS A 13 -58.23 -7.11 22.37
C LYS A 13 -56.81 -6.56 22.16
N TYR A 14 -55.82 -7.12 22.85
CA TYR A 14 -54.45 -6.60 22.85
C TYR A 14 -53.48 -7.36 21.93
N ILE A 15 -53.87 -8.51 21.35
CA ILE A 15 -52.99 -9.27 20.45
C ILE A 15 -52.55 -8.46 19.22
N TRP A 16 -53.45 -7.64 18.67
CA TRP A 16 -53.15 -6.78 17.51
C TRP A 16 -52.16 -5.66 17.85
N TRP A 17 -52.16 -5.17 19.09
CA TRP A 17 -51.17 -4.18 19.54
C TRP A 17 -49.78 -4.80 19.70
N ILE A 18 -49.70 -6.06 20.18
CA ILE A 18 -48.43 -6.79 20.31
C ILE A 18 -47.85 -7.11 18.93
N VAL A 19 -48.69 -7.58 17.99
CA VAL A 19 -48.28 -7.85 16.61
C VAL A 19 -47.80 -6.57 15.91
N GLY A 20 -48.51 -5.45 16.10
CA GLY A 20 -48.10 -4.15 15.58
C GLY A 20 -46.75 -3.69 16.14
N ALA A 21 -46.53 -3.85 17.45
CA ALA A 21 -45.25 -3.51 18.08
C ALA A 21 -44.10 -4.39 17.58
N ALA A 22 -44.32 -5.70 17.43
CA ALA A 22 -43.32 -6.63 16.92
C ALA A 22 -42.94 -6.33 15.47
N ALA A 23 -43.91 -5.98 14.62
CA ALA A 23 -43.67 -5.59 13.23
C ALA A 23 -42.82 -4.30 13.16
N LEU A 24 -43.10 -3.32 14.02
CA LEU A 24 -42.35 -2.05 14.07
C LEU A 24 -40.89 -2.27 14.50
N VAL A 25 -40.66 -3.13 15.50
CA VAL A 25 -39.30 -3.52 15.93
C VAL A 25 -38.55 -4.25 14.81
N GLY A 26 -39.22 -5.18 14.12
CA GLY A 26 -38.63 -5.89 12.97
C GLY A 26 -38.22 -4.94 11.84
N LEU A 27 -39.06 -3.94 11.53
CA LEU A 27 -38.78 -2.95 10.50
C LEU A 27 -37.61 -2.02 10.89
N CYS A 28 -37.52 -1.65 12.17
CA CYS A 28 -36.41 -0.86 12.69
C CYS A 28 -35.08 -1.64 12.61
N PHE A 29 -35.08 -2.93 12.96
CA PHE A 29 -33.89 -3.79 12.84
C PHE A 29 -33.48 -4.00 11.38
N ALA A 30 -34.43 -4.24 10.47
CA ALA A 30 -34.18 -4.36 9.04
C ALA A 30 -33.60 -3.06 8.47
N GLY A 31 -34.15 -1.90 8.83
CA GLY A 31 -33.61 -0.60 8.43
C GLY A 31 -32.19 -0.39 8.92
N ARG A 32 -31.90 -0.74 10.18
CA ARG A 32 -30.55 -0.61 10.77
C ARG A 32 -29.53 -1.57 10.12
N ALA A 33 -29.96 -2.74 9.69
CA ALA A 33 -29.14 -3.68 8.93
C ALA A 33 -28.87 -3.18 7.50
N LEU A 34 -29.88 -2.58 6.86
CA LEU A 34 -29.76 -2.01 5.52
C LEU A 34 -28.80 -0.81 5.49
N VAL A 35 -28.83 0.04 6.52
CA VAL A 35 -27.90 1.18 6.66
C VAL A 35 -26.46 0.70 6.79
N ARG A 36 -26.18 -0.29 7.65
CA ARG A 36 -24.83 -0.88 7.76
C ARG A 36 -24.36 -1.52 6.46
N TYR A 37 -25.27 -2.17 5.73
CA TYR A 37 -24.94 -2.77 4.43
C TYR A 37 -24.64 -1.70 3.36
N MET A 38 -25.33 -0.56 3.42
CA MET A 38 -25.11 0.58 2.53
C MET A 38 -23.82 1.33 2.83
N GLU A 39 -23.44 1.49 4.10
CA GLU A 39 -22.16 2.10 4.52
C GLU A 39 -20.98 1.30 3.98
N VAL A 40 -20.97 -0.03 4.19
CA VAL A 40 -19.94 -0.92 3.64
C VAL A 40 -19.85 -0.84 2.12
N ARG A 41 -20.98 -0.72 1.41
CA ARG A 41 -20.98 -0.55 -0.05
C ARG A 41 -20.45 0.80 -0.52
N ARG A 42 -20.65 1.87 0.26
CA ARG A 42 -20.14 3.21 -0.04
C ARG A 42 -18.63 3.28 0.16
N GLU A 43 -18.13 2.65 1.22
CA GLU A 43 -16.69 2.52 1.48
C GLU A 43 -16.01 1.75 0.36
N LEU A 44 -16.50 0.56 0.01
CA LEU A 44 -16.00 -0.23 -1.13
C LEU A 44 -16.05 0.51 -2.48
N ALA A 45 -17.04 1.39 -2.67
CA ALA A 45 -17.15 2.19 -3.89
C ALA A 45 -16.16 3.35 -3.89
N ALA A 46 -15.93 3.99 -2.75
CA ALA A 46 -14.93 5.04 -2.57
C ALA A 46 -13.51 4.48 -2.76
N GLU A 47 -13.23 3.28 -2.25
CA GLU A 47 -11.98 2.55 -2.46
C GLU A 47 -11.75 2.26 -3.93
N ARG A 48 -12.72 1.65 -4.63
CA ARG A 48 -12.62 1.43 -6.09
C ARG A 48 -12.39 2.72 -6.87
N GLN A 49 -13.00 3.83 -6.44
CA GLN A 49 -12.78 5.13 -7.09
C GLN A 49 -11.37 5.67 -6.82
N ARG A 50 -10.79 5.47 -5.63
CA ARG A 50 -9.40 5.83 -5.34
C ARG A 50 -8.44 5.00 -6.19
N ASP A 51 -8.64 3.70 -6.23
CA ASP A 51 -7.91 2.75 -7.08
C ASP A 51 -7.93 3.15 -8.55
N LEU A 52 -9.13 3.45 -9.06
CA LEU A 52 -9.31 3.89 -10.44
C LEU A 52 -8.63 5.23 -10.70
N LYS A 53 -8.68 6.16 -9.74
CA LYS A 53 -8.01 7.45 -9.85
C LYS A 53 -6.50 7.27 -9.88
N LEU A 54 -5.92 6.47 -8.98
CA LEU A 54 -4.48 6.18 -8.96
C LEU A 54 -4.02 5.55 -10.28
N ARG A 55 -4.78 4.59 -10.81
CA ARG A 55 -4.50 3.98 -12.11
C ARG A 55 -4.60 4.98 -13.27
N ALA A 56 -5.61 5.85 -13.24
CA ALA A 56 -5.77 6.91 -14.24
C ALA A 56 -4.63 7.93 -14.18
N ASP A 57 -4.20 8.33 -12.98
CA ASP A 57 -3.08 9.25 -12.78
C ASP A 57 -1.77 8.63 -13.28
N ARG A 58 -1.56 7.32 -13.06
CA ARG A 58 -0.40 6.57 -13.59
C ARG A 58 -0.42 6.51 -15.13
N GLN A 59 -1.56 6.20 -15.74
CA GLN A 59 -1.70 6.20 -17.20
C GLN A 59 -1.54 7.59 -17.81
N HIS A 60 -2.06 8.61 -17.13
CA HIS A 60 -1.93 10.00 -17.56
C HIS A 60 -0.46 10.43 -17.59
N ARG A 61 0.33 10.06 -16.58
CA ARG A 61 1.79 10.31 -16.57
C ARG A 61 2.49 9.66 -17.73
N TRP A 62 2.25 8.37 -17.98
CA TRP A 62 2.84 7.69 -19.13
C TRP A 62 2.47 8.39 -20.45
N THR A 63 1.25 8.90 -20.56
CA THR A 63 0.79 9.63 -21.75
C THR A 63 1.53 10.97 -21.90
N ILE A 64 1.67 11.76 -20.83
CA ILE A 64 2.42 13.03 -20.84
C ILE A 64 3.90 12.79 -21.15
N ALA A 65 4.47 11.73 -20.58
CA ALA A 65 5.83 11.27 -20.81
C ALA A 65 6.08 10.77 -22.25
N GLY A 66 5.07 10.74 -23.13
CA GLY A 66 5.21 10.13 -24.45
C GLY A 66 5.58 8.64 -24.40
N ASP A 67 5.39 8.00 -23.24
CA ASP A 67 5.59 6.58 -23.08
C ASP A 67 4.41 5.86 -23.72
N SER A 68 4.72 4.95 -24.63
CA SER A 68 3.77 4.03 -25.25
C SER A 68 2.89 3.28 -24.23
N ARG A 69 3.33 3.13 -22.97
CA ARG A 69 2.52 2.57 -21.87
C ARG A 69 1.24 3.36 -21.59
N GLY A 70 1.22 4.66 -21.85
CA GLY A 70 0.04 5.51 -21.62
C GLY A 70 -1.12 5.18 -22.56
N VAL A 71 -0.80 4.79 -23.79
CA VAL A 71 -1.79 4.47 -24.84
C VAL A 71 -2.10 2.98 -24.88
N TYR A 72 -1.10 2.12 -24.67
CA TYR A 72 -1.21 0.67 -24.88
C TYR A 72 -1.15 -0.16 -23.60
N GLY A 73 -0.89 0.44 -22.44
CA GLY A 73 -0.57 -0.27 -21.19
C GLY A 73 0.84 -0.90 -21.21
N ALA A 74 1.29 -1.44 -20.07
CA ALA A 74 2.66 -1.97 -19.93
C ALA A 74 2.98 -3.13 -20.91
N GLU A 75 2.05 -4.07 -21.06
CA GLU A 75 2.20 -5.20 -21.99
C GLU A 75 2.15 -4.74 -23.46
N GLY A 76 1.22 -3.84 -23.79
CA GLY A 76 1.07 -3.32 -25.15
C GLY A 76 2.22 -2.42 -25.59
N ALA A 77 2.80 -1.65 -24.67
CA ALA A 77 4.01 -0.86 -24.91
C ALA A 77 5.20 -1.75 -25.27
N SER A 78 5.40 -2.82 -24.52
CA SER A 78 6.46 -3.80 -24.76
C SER A 78 6.32 -4.43 -26.16
N ALA A 79 5.09 -4.77 -26.56
CA ALA A 79 4.82 -5.28 -27.91
C ALA A 79 5.06 -4.23 -29.01
N MET A 80 4.69 -2.97 -28.78
CA MET A 80 4.89 -1.88 -29.76
C MET A 80 6.36 -1.52 -29.95
N GLN A 81 7.18 -1.62 -28.90
CA GLN A 81 8.62 -1.37 -28.97
C GLN A 81 9.36 -2.38 -29.85
N VAL A 82 8.83 -3.61 -29.96
CA VAL A 82 9.34 -4.65 -30.87
C VAL A 82 8.99 -4.34 -32.32
N VAL A 83 7.84 -3.71 -32.58
CA VAL A 83 7.33 -3.42 -33.93
C VAL A 83 7.92 -2.12 -34.49
N SER A 84 8.04 -1.08 -33.65
CA SER A 84 8.58 0.22 -34.02
C SER A 84 9.51 0.72 -32.90
N PRO A 85 10.83 0.48 -33.00
CA PRO A 85 11.78 1.08 -32.07
C PRO A 85 11.70 2.62 -32.17
N PRO A 86 11.94 3.33 -31.05
CA PRO A 86 11.85 4.78 -31.03
C PRO A 86 12.80 5.40 -32.06
N PRO A 87 12.39 6.49 -32.74
CA PRO A 87 13.24 7.17 -33.69
C PRO A 87 14.53 7.64 -33.00
N VAL A 88 15.68 7.25 -33.54
CA VAL A 88 16.98 7.82 -33.16
C VAL A 88 16.93 9.28 -33.57
N MET A 89 16.73 10.17 -32.61
CA MET A 89 16.70 11.61 -32.88
C MET A 89 18.09 12.05 -33.35
N PRO A 90 18.18 12.84 -34.43
CA PRO A 90 19.44 13.42 -34.87
C PRO A 90 19.99 14.34 -33.77
N PRO A 91 21.32 14.41 -33.59
CA PRO A 91 21.91 15.29 -32.60
C PRO A 91 21.46 16.73 -32.88
N THR A 92 20.79 17.34 -31.90
CA THR A 92 20.48 18.77 -31.92
C THR A 92 21.80 19.52 -31.91
N LYS A 93 22.11 20.16 -33.04
CA LYS A 93 23.09 21.23 -33.09
C LYS A 93 22.44 22.47 -32.48
N ASP A 94 23.24 23.22 -31.73
CA ASP A 94 22.98 24.54 -31.17
C ASP A 94 22.45 24.53 -29.72
N ASP A 95 23.37 24.31 -28.77
CA ASP A 95 23.61 25.19 -27.62
C ASP A 95 25.02 24.89 -27.08
N ASP A 96 25.88 25.90 -26.98
CA ASP A 96 27.29 25.82 -26.51
C ASP A 96 27.39 25.71 -24.96
N ASP A 97 26.27 25.49 -24.27
CA ASP A 97 26.23 25.12 -22.85
C ASP A 97 26.02 23.61 -22.78
N ASP A 98 26.96 22.87 -22.17
CA ASP A 98 26.76 21.46 -21.84
C ASP A 98 25.40 21.33 -21.13
N PRO A 99 24.49 20.47 -21.60
CA PRO A 99 23.17 20.33 -20.99
C PRO A 99 23.34 20.00 -19.51
N PRO A 100 22.55 20.62 -18.61
CA PRO A 100 22.72 20.42 -17.17
C PRO A 100 22.66 18.93 -16.86
N ALA A 101 23.68 18.44 -16.15
CA ALA A 101 23.77 17.02 -15.80
C ALA A 101 22.49 16.58 -15.08
N VAL A 102 21.86 15.53 -15.57
CA VAL A 102 20.63 14.96 -15.00
C VAL A 102 20.99 13.82 -14.07
N ALA A 103 20.36 13.77 -12.90
CA ALA A 103 20.60 12.74 -11.92
C ALA A 103 20.26 11.34 -12.47
N THR A 104 21.11 10.36 -12.16
CA THR A 104 20.87 8.94 -12.43
C THR A 104 20.94 8.16 -11.13
N MET A 105 20.25 7.02 -11.07
CA MET A 105 20.27 6.11 -9.93
C MET A 105 21.69 5.68 -9.56
N ALA A 106 22.01 5.74 -8.28
CA ALA A 106 23.28 5.28 -7.71
C ALA A 106 23.16 3.83 -7.24
N ALA A 107 23.98 2.95 -7.79
CA ALA A 107 24.04 1.54 -7.42
C ALA A 107 24.90 1.29 -6.17
N THR A 108 25.83 2.20 -5.85
CA THR A 108 26.81 2.03 -4.78
C THR A 108 26.85 3.20 -3.80
N GLY A 109 27.43 2.98 -2.61
CA GLY A 109 27.62 4.04 -1.62
C GLY A 109 28.54 5.18 -2.08
N GLY A 110 29.53 4.86 -2.92
CA GLY A 110 30.40 5.88 -3.54
C GLY A 110 29.64 6.74 -4.55
N GLU A 111 28.76 6.14 -5.36
CA GLU A 111 27.89 6.87 -6.28
C GLU A 111 26.84 7.73 -5.55
N LEU A 112 26.32 7.27 -4.40
CA LEU A 112 25.43 8.09 -3.57
C LEU A 112 26.14 9.35 -3.05
N ALA A 113 27.39 9.22 -2.59
CA ALA A 113 28.17 10.36 -2.13
C ALA A 113 28.47 11.34 -3.27
N ALA A 114 28.81 10.82 -4.45
CA ALA A 114 29.02 11.64 -5.64
C ALA A 114 27.73 12.36 -6.07
N LEU A 115 26.58 11.71 -5.98
CA LEU A 115 25.27 12.30 -6.30
C LEU A 115 24.92 13.44 -5.33
N ALA A 116 25.22 13.27 -4.04
CA ALA A 116 25.01 14.30 -3.02
C ALA A 116 25.97 15.49 -3.15
N GLU A 117 27.17 15.29 -3.70
CA GLU A 117 28.17 16.35 -3.92
C GLU A 117 27.91 17.13 -5.21
N GLN A 118 27.57 16.44 -6.30
CA GLN A 118 27.40 17.05 -7.63
C GLN A 118 26.04 17.72 -7.81
N THR A 119 25.05 17.34 -6.99
CA THR A 119 23.67 17.85 -7.01
C THR A 119 23.09 18.11 -8.41
N PRO A 120 23.16 17.13 -9.35
CA PRO A 120 22.59 17.28 -10.69
C PRO A 120 21.06 17.48 -10.63
N SER A 121 20.45 17.89 -11.73
CA SER A 121 19.00 18.13 -11.75
C SER A 121 18.22 16.86 -11.39
N GLY A 122 17.35 16.94 -10.37
CA GLY A 122 16.58 15.80 -9.84
C GLY A 122 17.34 14.91 -8.85
N TRP A 123 18.50 15.33 -8.35
CA TRP A 123 19.34 14.53 -7.46
C TRP A 123 18.64 14.13 -6.15
N GLU A 124 17.74 14.95 -5.61
CA GLU A 124 17.06 14.67 -4.34
C GLU A 124 16.25 13.36 -4.44
N TRP A 125 15.49 13.22 -5.52
CA TRP A 125 14.67 12.04 -5.77
C TRP A 125 15.49 10.84 -6.23
N ALA A 126 16.56 11.07 -7.01
CA ALA A 126 17.49 10.01 -7.38
C ALA A 126 18.21 9.44 -6.14
N LEU A 127 18.65 10.30 -5.21
CA LEU A 127 19.30 9.91 -3.97
C LEU A 127 18.34 9.09 -3.09
N PHE A 128 17.14 9.63 -2.85
CA PHE A 128 16.11 8.96 -2.08
C PHE A 128 15.80 7.56 -2.64
N THR A 129 15.49 7.48 -3.94
CA THR A 129 15.12 6.23 -4.60
C THR A 129 16.28 5.22 -4.60
N SER A 130 17.51 5.69 -4.79
CA SER A 130 18.71 4.83 -4.75
C SER A 130 18.88 4.16 -3.39
N VAL A 131 18.67 4.88 -2.29
CA VAL A 131 18.72 4.30 -0.94
C VAL A 131 17.62 3.26 -0.74
N LEU A 132 16.38 3.52 -1.22
CA LEU A 132 15.29 2.54 -1.13
C LEU A 132 15.62 1.24 -1.87
N VAL A 133 16.11 1.34 -3.12
CA VAL A 133 16.49 0.18 -3.95
C VAL A 133 17.62 -0.60 -3.30
N GLN A 134 18.67 0.08 -2.84
CA GLN A 134 19.79 -0.59 -2.16
C GLN A 134 19.32 -1.34 -0.91
N ARG A 135 18.48 -0.72 -0.06
CA ARG A 135 17.89 -1.36 1.13
C ARG A 135 16.92 -2.50 0.79
N GLN A 136 16.19 -2.43 -0.32
CA GLN A 136 15.33 -3.53 -0.76
C GLN A 136 16.17 -4.72 -1.23
N ASN A 137 17.26 -4.46 -1.95
CA ASN A 137 18.17 -5.49 -2.46
C ASN A 137 18.83 -6.29 -1.33
N THR A 138 19.11 -5.69 -0.17
CA THR A 138 19.68 -6.42 0.99
C THR A 138 18.73 -7.45 1.58
N VAL A 139 17.41 -7.21 1.52
CA VAL A 139 16.38 -8.11 2.05
C VAL A 139 15.67 -8.94 0.98
N LEU A 140 16.07 -8.81 -0.29
CA LEU A 140 15.43 -9.47 -1.43
C LEU A 140 15.34 -11.00 -1.30
N PRO A 141 16.34 -11.74 -0.78
CA PRO A 141 16.19 -13.17 -0.55
C PRO A 141 15.04 -13.50 0.40
N ARG A 142 14.91 -12.76 1.51
CA ARG A 142 13.83 -12.93 2.50
C ARG A 142 12.47 -12.56 1.93
N LEU A 143 12.40 -11.52 1.09
CA LEU A 143 11.18 -11.17 0.36
C LEU A 143 10.74 -12.30 -0.57
N ARG A 144 11.67 -12.92 -1.31
CA ARG A 144 11.36 -14.07 -2.18
C ARG A 144 10.90 -15.27 -1.37
N ASP A 145 11.55 -15.58 -0.26
CA ASP A 145 11.12 -16.64 0.67
C ASP A 145 9.69 -16.37 1.17
N SER A 146 9.39 -15.11 1.49
CA SER A 146 8.06 -14.66 1.92
C SER A 146 6.99 -14.83 0.84
N GLU A 147 7.29 -14.49 -0.41
CA GLU A 147 6.41 -14.65 -1.57
C GLU A 147 6.16 -16.13 -1.90
N LEU A 148 7.19 -16.97 -1.78
CA LEU A 148 7.10 -18.41 -2.00
C LEU A 148 6.41 -19.16 -0.85
N GLY A 149 6.07 -18.46 0.24
CA GLY A 149 5.47 -19.07 1.43
C GLY A 149 6.44 -19.97 2.21
N PHE A 150 7.75 -19.78 2.04
CA PHE A 150 8.75 -20.56 2.75
C PHE A 150 8.65 -20.35 4.26
N THR A 151 8.73 -21.44 5.01
CA THR A 151 8.67 -21.44 6.48
C THR A 151 10.04 -21.83 7.04
N SER A 152 10.54 -21.01 7.96
CA SER A 152 11.80 -21.32 8.66
C SER A 152 11.62 -22.58 9.52
N PRO A 153 12.66 -23.41 9.69
CA PRO A 153 12.60 -24.60 10.55
C PRO A 153 12.31 -24.28 12.02
N THR A 154 12.56 -23.04 12.46
CA THR A 154 12.20 -22.57 13.81
C THR A 154 10.72 -22.21 13.85
N THR A 155 9.90 -23.14 14.35
CA THR A 155 8.45 -22.96 14.45
C THR A 155 7.99 -22.67 15.88
N THR A 156 7.09 -21.70 16.05
CA THR A 156 6.31 -21.52 17.28
C THR A 156 5.12 -22.47 17.23
N ARG A 157 5.16 -23.55 18.02
CA ARG A 157 4.02 -24.47 18.10
C ARG A 157 2.89 -23.90 18.94
N VAL A 158 1.69 -24.05 18.42
CA VAL A 158 0.44 -23.65 19.07
C VAL A 158 -0.49 -24.85 19.07
N TYR A 159 -1.21 -25.12 20.15
CA TYR A 159 -2.03 -26.34 20.27
C TYR A 159 -3.53 -26.08 20.28
N SER A 160 -3.94 -24.83 20.52
CA SER A 160 -5.36 -24.47 20.65
C SER A 160 -5.69 -23.11 20.05
N GLY A 161 -6.97 -22.88 19.78
CA GLY A 161 -7.47 -21.59 19.29
C GLY A 161 -7.27 -20.45 20.29
N ALA A 162 -7.35 -20.77 21.60
CA ALA A 162 -7.14 -19.81 22.68
C ALA A 162 -5.70 -19.29 22.75
N GLU A 163 -4.72 -20.09 22.30
CA GLU A 163 -3.32 -19.66 22.15
C GLU A 163 -3.06 -18.97 20.79
N LEU A 164 -3.72 -19.45 19.74
CA LEU A 164 -3.54 -18.95 18.37
C LEU A 164 -4.11 -17.55 18.16
N GLU A 165 -5.31 -17.30 18.68
CA GLU A 165 -6.00 -16.02 18.52
C GLU A 165 -5.16 -14.83 19.00
N PRO A 166 -4.70 -14.75 20.27
CA PRO A 166 -3.96 -13.59 20.74
C PRO A 166 -2.64 -13.37 19.97
N LEU A 167 -2.03 -14.45 19.49
CA LEU A 167 -0.78 -14.36 18.72
C LEU A 167 -1.02 -13.76 17.32
N LEU A 168 -2.05 -14.24 16.60
CA LEU A 168 -2.41 -13.69 15.29
C LEU A 168 -2.97 -12.27 15.41
N LEU A 169 -3.78 -11.97 16.44
CA LEU A 169 -4.27 -10.62 16.71
C LEU A 169 -3.12 -9.65 16.98
N GLY A 170 -2.13 -10.05 17.78
CA GLY A 170 -0.96 -9.23 18.07
C GLY A 170 -0.18 -8.86 16.81
N LEU A 171 0.00 -9.81 15.88
CA LEU A 171 0.68 -9.54 14.61
C LEU A 171 -0.10 -8.55 13.73
N ILE A 172 -1.44 -8.67 13.66
CA ILE A 172 -2.29 -7.76 12.89
C ILE A 172 -2.30 -6.36 13.51
N ASP A 173 -2.46 -6.25 14.83
CA ASP A 173 -2.45 -4.96 15.53
C ASP A 173 -1.11 -4.25 15.34
N GLU A 174 -0.01 -5.00 15.37
CA GLU A 174 1.31 -4.44 15.15
C GLU A 174 1.53 -4.01 13.70
N MET A 175 1.03 -4.76 12.72
CA MET A 175 1.01 -4.37 11.31
C MET A 175 0.25 -3.05 11.12
N VAL A 176 -0.97 -2.96 11.64
CA VAL A 176 -1.81 -1.75 11.52
C VAL A 176 -1.15 -0.56 12.22
N SER A 177 -0.54 -0.77 13.38
CA SER A 177 0.23 0.28 14.08
C SER A 177 1.41 0.75 13.25
N THR A 178 2.16 -0.17 12.65
CA THR A 178 3.32 0.13 11.79
C THR A 178 2.90 0.92 10.55
N ALA A 179 1.79 0.55 9.90
CA ALA A 179 1.24 1.27 8.75
C ALA A 179 0.88 2.72 9.09
N ARG A 180 0.19 2.96 10.21
CA ARG A 180 -0.13 4.33 10.67
C ARG A 180 1.11 5.13 11.02
N GLN A 181 2.16 4.50 11.56
CA GLN A 181 3.42 5.18 11.85
C GLN A 181 4.13 5.60 10.56
N ALA A 182 4.17 4.73 9.56
CA ALA A 182 4.71 5.05 8.24
C ALA A 182 3.92 6.18 7.56
N GLU A 183 2.59 6.13 7.56
CA GLU A 183 1.72 7.18 7.03
C GLU A 183 1.98 8.54 7.70
N ARG A 184 1.98 8.58 9.04
CA ARG A 184 2.27 9.82 9.80
C ARG A 184 3.67 10.34 9.55
N PHE A 185 4.63 9.44 9.36
CA PHE A 185 6.01 9.80 9.05
C PHE A 185 6.11 10.46 7.66
N MET A 186 5.48 9.87 6.64
CA MET A 186 5.46 10.44 5.28
C MET A 186 4.64 11.73 5.18
N ALA A 187 3.59 11.87 5.99
CA ALA A 187 2.77 13.09 6.05
C ALA A 187 3.38 14.22 6.90
N ALA A 188 4.53 13.99 7.55
CA ALA A 188 5.18 15.01 8.36
C ALA A 188 5.72 16.14 7.47
N PRO A 189 5.52 17.43 7.81
CA PRO A 189 6.04 18.55 7.01
C PRO A 189 7.55 18.46 6.75
N ALA A 190 8.30 18.06 7.78
CA ALA A 190 9.74 17.85 7.70
C ALA A 190 10.18 16.82 6.64
N PHE A 191 9.29 15.91 6.22
CA PHE A 191 9.57 14.96 5.16
C PHE A 191 9.82 15.71 3.85
N MET A 192 8.86 16.51 3.38
CA MET A 192 8.99 17.24 2.11
C MET A 192 9.93 18.44 2.22
N ASP A 193 10.04 19.06 3.40
CA ASP A 193 10.99 20.16 3.61
C ASP A 193 12.45 19.74 3.35
N SER A 194 12.79 18.47 3.62
CA SER A 194 14.13 17.92 3.37
C SER A 194 14.52 17.88 1.89
N PHE A 195 13.53 17.81 0.98
CA PHE A 195 13.73 17.82 -0.47
C PHE A 195 13.87 19.25 -1.03
N GLY A 196 13.81 20.26 -0.15
CA GLY A 196 13.94 21.67 -0.54
C GLY A 196 12.59 22.31 -0.84
N ALA A 197 12.00 22.97 0.16
CA ALA A 197 10.80 23.77 -0.04
C ALA A 197 11.13 25.15 -0.64
N ASN A 198 10.28 25.65 -1.54
CA ASN A 198 10.35 27.03 -2.08
C ASN A 198 11.66 27.41 -2.80
N GLY A 199 12.31 26.46 -3.47
CA GLY A 199 13.51 26.72 -4.28
C GLY A 199 14.83 26.70 -3.50
N SER A 200 14.84 26.25 -2.25
CA SER A 200 16.08 25.86 -1.57
C SER A 200 16.56 24.49 -2.05
N SER A 201 17.87 24.28 -2.13
CA SER A 201 18.44 22.94 -2.35
C SER A 201 18.03 22.00 -1.21
N GLY A 202 17.75 20.73 -1.55
CA GLY A 202 17.51 19.69 -0.55
C GLY A 202 18.72 19.41 0.35
N ASP A 203 18.46 18.79 1.51
CA ASP A 203 19.48 18.32 2.46
C ASP A 203 19.73 16.82 2.25
N ALA A 204 20.90 16.49 1.70
CA ALA A 204 21.27 15.12 1.37
C ALA A 204 21.28 14.17 2.58
N GLU A 205 21.70 14.65 3.75
CA GLU A 205 21.76 13.82 4.96
C GLU A 205 20.33 13.54 5.46
N ALA A 206 19.48 14.57 5.47
CA ALA A 206 18.07 14.42 5.85
C ALA A 206 17.31 13.50 4.89
N ILE A 207 17.49 13.65 3.57
CA ILE A 207 16.87 12.78 2.55
C ILE A 207 17.30 11.33 2.75
N THR A 208 18.60 11.10 2.96
CA THR A 208 19.15 9.75 3.21
C THR A 208 18.59 9.15 4.49
N HIS A 209 18.51 9.94 5.57
CA HIS A 209 17.92 9.51 6.83
C HIS A 209 16.45 9.11 6.67
N ILE A 210 15.68 9.92 5.94
CA ILE A 210 14.26 9.66 5.69
C ILE A 210 14.07 8.38 4.87
N ALA A 211 14.89 8.16 3.84
CA ALA A 211 14.86 6.94 3.04
C ALA A 211 15.15 5.69 3.89
N HIS A 212 16.19 5.75 4.74
CA HIS A 212 16.48 4.66 5.68
C HIS A 212 15.32 4.40 6.64
N ARG A 213 14.74 5.47 7.20
CA ARG A 213 13.64 5.35 8.16
C ARG A 213 12.39 4.75 7.53
N LEU A 214 12.10 5.08 6.27
CA LEU A 214 11.02 4.47 5.51
C LEU A 214 11.27 2.96 5.30
N MET A 215 12.51 2.58 4.99
CA MET A 215 12.90 1.18 4.80
C MET A 215 12.95 0.36 6.11
N ASP A 216 13.06 1.01 7.28
CA ASP A 216 12.90 0.33 8.57
C ASP A 216 11.46 -0.17 8.75
N TYR A 217 10.44 0.58 8.31
CA TYR A 217 9.06 0.13 8.33
C TYR A 217 8.84 -1.06 7.37
N HIS A 218 9.41 -1.01 6.17
CA HIS A 218 9.40 -2.12 5.22
C HIS A 218 9.95 -3.42 5.85
N GLU A 219 11.12 -3.34 6.50
CA GLU A 219 11.70 -4.51 7.17
C GLU A 219 10.86 -4.97 8.38
N ARG A 220 10.18 -4.05 9.08
CA ARG A 220 9.26 -4.41 10.15
C ARG A 220 8.08 -5.22 9.62
N PHE A 221 7.47 -4.83 8.50
CA PHE A 221 6.42 -5.62 7.85
C PHE A 221 6.90 -7.01 7.44
N LEU A 222 8.11 -7.10 6.89
CA LEU A 222 8.71 -8.38 6.52
C LEU A 222 8.86 -9.29 7.75
N THR A 223 9.35 -8.73 8.85
CA THR A 223 9.51 -9.45 10.12
C THR A 223 8.16 -9.96 10.67
N LEU A 224 7.11 -9.16 10.59
CA LEU A 224 5.76 -9.56 11.01
C LEU A 224 5.21 -10.70 10.16
N SER A 225 5.39 -10.59 8.84
CA SER A 225 4.98 -11.60 7.89
C SER A 225 5.73 -12.93 8.11
N GLU A 226 7.05 -12.87 8.31
CA GLU A 226 7.87 -14.04 8.67
C GLU A 226 7.42 -14.67 10.00
N SER A 227 7.09 -13.84 10.99
CA SER A 227 6.64 -14.29 12.30
C SER A 227 5.32 -15.06 12.21
N CYS A 228 4.39 -14.62 11.37
CA CYS A 228 3.15 -15.37 11.09
C CYS A 228 3.44 -16.74 10.47
N ARG A 229 4.39 -16.81 9.54
CA ARG A 229 4.77 -18.08 8.88
C ARG A 229 5.51 -19.05 9.79
N ARG A 230 6.12 -18.57 10.88
CA ARG A 230 6.73 -19.45 11.90
C ARG A 230 5.70 -20.15 12.78
N ILE A 231 4.42 -19.76 12.73
CA ILE A 231 3.38 -20.38 13.54
C ILE A 231 3.07 -21.78 12.98
N SER A 232 3.30 -22.80 13.80
CA SER A 232 2.89 -24.17 13.51
C SER A 232 1.65 -24.49 14.34
N ALA A 233 0.48 -24.44 13.70
CA ALA A 233 -0.80 -24.81 14.30
C ALA A 233 -1.29 -26.16 13.74
N PRO A 234 -2.21 -26.85 14.43
CA PRO A 234 -2.93 -27.99 13.88
C PRO A 234 -3.63 -27.66 12.55
N SER A 235 -3.75 -28.64 11.66
CA SER A 235 -4.22 -28.44 10.28
C SER A 235 -5.61 -27.83 10.16
N TYR A 236 -6.45 -27.98 11.17
CA TYR A 236 -7.77 -27.35 11.20
C TYR A 236 -7.72 -25.81 11.29
N PHE A 237 -6.56 -25.23 11.61
CA PHE A 237 -6.31 -23.78 11.59
C PHE A 237 -5.56 -23.27 10.34
N ASP A 238 -5.17 -24.14 9.41
CA ASP A 238 -4.32 -23.76 8.26
C ASP A 238 -4.89 -22.59 7.45
N ASN A 239 -6.20 -22.60 7.21
CA ASN A 239 -6.87 -21.55 6.45
C ASN A 239 -6.76 -20.18 7.13
N VAL A 240 -6.83 -20.15 8.46
CA VAL A 240 -6.79 -18.92 9.27
C VAL A 240 -5.37 -18.36 9.26
N VAL A 241 -4.37 -19.22 9.47
CA VAL A 241 -2.96 -18.83 9.43
C VAL A 241 -2.58 -18.34 8.01
N ALA A 242 -3.07 -19.02 6.97
CA ALA A 242 -2.87 -18.60 5.58
C ALA A 242 -3.54 -17.25 5.25
N ASP A 243 -4.77 -17.02 5.74
CA ASP A 243 -5.45 -15.72 5.60
C ASP A 243 -4.65 -14.59 6.26
N CYS A 244 -4.13 -14.83 7.48
CA CYS A 244 -3.29 -13.87 8.19
C CYS A 244 -1.95 -13.62 7.47
N GLY A 245 -1.32 -14.68 6.95
CA GLY A 245 -0.08 -14.57 6.18
C GLY A 245 -0.25 -13.75 4.90
N ARG A 246 -1.37 -13.92 4.18
CA ARG A 246 -1.72 -13.09 3.03
C ARG A 246 -1.92 -11.62 3.41
N LEU A 247 -2.66 -11.37 4.48
CA LEU A 247 -2.88 -10.01 4.97
C LEU A 247 -1.56 -9.31 5.33
N LEU A 248 -0.66 -10.00 6.04
CA LEU A 248 0.64 -9.45 6.45
C LEU A 248 1.63 -9.27 5.28
N ASN A 249 1.37 -9.88 4.12
CA ASN A 249 2.15 -9.66 2.90
C ASN A 249 1.72 -8.41 2.13
N ARG A 250 0.48 -7.92 2.28
CA ARG A 250 -0.04 -6.78 1.50
C ARG A 250 0.82 -5.51 1.59
N PRO A 251 1.31 -5.09 2.78
CA PRO A 251 2.18 -3.93 2.84
C PRO A 251 3.47 -4.11 2.03
N LEU A 252 4.03 -5.32 1.97
CA LEU A 252 5.25 -5.60 1.20
C LEU A 252 5.02 -5.43 -0.31
N GLU A 253 3.85 -5.84 -0.81
CA GLU A 253 3.43 -5.60 -2.19
C GLU A 253 3.36 -4.09 -2.48
N GLY A 254 2.76 -3.31 -1.58
CA GLY A 254 2.67 -1.86 -1.68
C GLY A 254 4.03 -1.16 -1.77
N TYR A 255 4.98 -1.55 -0.92
CA TYR A 255 6.36 -1.03 -0.99
C TYR A 255 7.06 -1.41 -2.29
N ARG A 256 6.88 -2.64 -2.77
CA ARG A 256 7.48 -3.08 -4.03
C ARG A 256 6.98 -2.24 -5.20
N ASP A 257 5.67 -2.03 -5.27
CA ASP A 257 5.04 -1.28 -6.35
C ASP A 257 5.41 0.21 -6.28
N PHE A 258 5.50 0.78 -5.07
CA PHE A 258 5.97 2.15 -4.84
C PHE A 258 7.42 2.37 -5.27
N ILE A 259 8.34 1.48 -4.87
CA ILE A 259 9.76 1.57 -5.24
C ILE A 259 9.91 1.41 -6.76
N ALA A 260 9.18 0.47 -7.38
CA ALA A 260 9.22 0.30 -8.83
C ALA A 260 8.72 1.54 -9.58
N GLU A 261 7.64 2.19 -9.10
CA GLU A 261 7.14 3.43 -9.70
C GLU A 261 8.15 4.58 -9.57
N LEU A 262 8.83 4.71 -8.44
CA LEU A 262 9.90 5.69 -8.27
C LEU A 262 11.07 5.44 -9.22
N VAL A 263 11.52 4.19 -9.34
CA VAL A 263 12.61 3.82 -10.26
C VAL A 263 12.25 4.18 -11.70
N ASP A 264 11.06 3.82 -12.15
CA ASP A 264 10.58 4.15 -13.50
C ASP A 264 10.59 5.68 -13.73
N VAL A 265 10.20 6.47 -12.74
CA VAL A 265 10.20 7.94 -12.82
C VAL A 265 11.63 8.47 -12.95
N ILE A 266 12.56 8.03 -12.09
CA ILE A 266 13.96 8.49 -12.14
C ILE A 266 14.66 8.08 -13.43
N GLU A 267 14.47 6.85 -13.91
CA GLU A 267 15.05 6.39 -15.17
C GLU A 267 14.49 7.13 -16.39
N SER A 268 13.31 7.76 -16.24
CA SER A 268 12.70 8.56 -17.28
C SER A 268 13.15 10.02 -17.27
N LEU A 269 13.66 10.54 -16.14
CA LEU A 269 14.08 11.95 -16.00
C LEU A 269 15.06 12.43 -17.10
N PRO A 270 16.10 11.67 -17.49
CA PRO A 270 17.03 12.10 -18.54
C PRO A 270 16.36 12.32 -19.90
N LYS A 271 15.17 11.74 -20.14
CA LYS A 271 14.42 11.91 -21.39
C LYS A 271 13.57 13.19 -21.38
N PHE A 272 13.20 13.70 -20.21
CA PHE A 272 12.26 14.81 -20.07
C PHE A 272 12.92 16.12 -19.67
N LEU A 273 13.88 16.07 -18.74
CA LEU A 273 14.51 17.28 -18.20
C LEU A 273 15.24 18.13 -19.25
N PRO A 274 15.91 17.57 -20.27
CA PRO A 274 16.53 18.38 -21.34
C PRO A 274 15.53 19.19 -22.18
N HIS A 275 14.23 18.89 -22.10
CA HIS A 275 13.18 19.52 -22.90
C HIS A 275 12.13 20.24 -22.05
N ALA A 276 12.28 20.20 -20.73
CA ALA A 276 11.36 20.80 -19.80
C ALA A 276 11.62 22.31 -19.66
N ILE A 277 10.58 23.11 -19.90
CA ILE A 277 10.60 24.56 -19.63
C ILE A 277 9.67 24.83 -18.45
N GLY A 278 10.24 25.10 -17.28
CA GLY A 278 9.49 25.41 -16.05
C GLY A 278 9.41 24.25 -15.05
N ASN A 279 8.51 24.37 -14.05
CA ASN A 279 8.37 23.37 -12.99
C ASN A 279 7.72 22.09 -13.55
N VAL A 280 8.45 20.98 -13.56
CA VAL A 280 7.96 19.68 -14.02
C VAL A 280 7.18 19.02 -12.89
N ASP A 281 5.86 18.91 -13.05
CA ASP A 281 5.05 18.08 -12.17
C ASP A 281 5.23 16.60 -12.55
N LEU A 282 6.02 15.88 -11.75
CA LEU A 282 6.26 14.43 -11.91
C LEU A 282 5.06 13.58 -11.45
N GLY A 283 3.99 14.23 -10.97
CA GLY A 283 2.79 13.59 -10.46
C GLY A 283 2.97 13.00 -9.05
N SER A 284 1.85 12.73 -8.37
CA SER A 284 1.87 12.24 -6.98
C SER A 284 2.13 10.73 -6.88
N ILE A 285 3.35 10.32 -6.58
CA ILE A 285 3.63 8.91 -6.26
C ILE A 285 3.18 8.64 -4.82
N ALA A 286 2.30 7.66 -4.63
CA ALA A 286 1.77 7.30 -3.32
C ALA A 286 2.23 5.90 -2.93
N LEU A 287 2.70 5.74 -1.69
CA LEU A 287 2.84 4.43 -1.07
C LEU A 287 1.47 3.96 -0.61
N ASP A 288 0.90 3.01 -1.34
CA ASP A 288 -0.39 2.41 -1.00
C ASP A 288 -0.19 1.17 -0.12
N ILE A 289 -0.87 1.11 1.02
CA ILE A 289 -0.81 -0.02 1.96
C ILE A 289 -2.24 -0.52 2.17
N ASP A 290 -2.62 -1.56 1.44
CA ASP A 290 -3.92 -2.22 1.57
C ASP A 290 -4.00 -3.01 2.89
N ILE A 291 -4.88 -2.55 3.78
CA ILE A 291 -5.23 -3.21 5.05
C ILE A 291 -6.74 -3.47 5.17
N ASP A 292 -7.49 -3.38 4.08
CA ASP A 292 -8.96 -3.38 4.10
C ASP A 292 -9.55 -4.75 4.45
N ASP A 293 -8.76 -5.81 4.24
CA ASP A 293 -9.11 -7.17 4.64
C ASP A 293 -8.91 -7.44 6.15
N ALA A 294 -8.24 -6.55 6.89
CA ALA A 294 -7.94 -6.76 8.31
C ALA A 294 -9.21 -6.96 9.16
N PRO A 295 -10.27 -6.14 9.07
CA PRO A 295 -11.50 -6.35 9.84
C PRO A 295 -12.16 -7.71 9.57
N ARG A 296 -12.10 -8.21 8.32
CA ARG A 296 -12.65 -9.52 7.95
C ARG A 296 -11.88 -10.65 8.62
N VAL A 297 -10.55 -10.58 8.58
CA VAL A 297 -9.66 -11.57 9.22
C VAL A 297 -9.82 -11.53 10.75
N LEU A 298 -9.84 -10.34 11.36
CA LEU A 298 -10.08 -10.14 12.79
C LEU A 298 -11.41 -10.75 13.25
N LYS A 299 -12.48 -10.57 12.44
CA LYS A 299 -13.79 -11.16 12.74
C LYS A 299 -13.75 -12.69 12.74
N ARG A 300 -13.03 -13.31 11.79
CA ARG A 300 -12.86 -14.77 11.74
C ARG A 300 -12.03 -15.27 12.92
N LEU A 301 -10.96 -14.58 13.29
CA LEU A 301 -10.12 -14.94 14.43
C LEU A 301 -10.91 -15.03 15.74
N ARG A 302 -11.76 -14.03 16.01
CA ARG A 302 -12.61 -14.00 17.21
C ARG A 302 -13.67 -15.10 17.28
N THR A 303 -13.93 -15.79 16.16
CA THR A 303 -14.83 -16.96 16.16
C THR A 303 -14.13 -18.26 16.53
N LEU A 304 -12.79 -18.29 16.59
CA LEU A 304 -12.00 -19.49 16.89
C LEU A 304 -11.83 -19.77 18.39
N SER A 305 -12.09 -18.80 19.26
CA SER A 305 -12.03 -18.97 20.73
C SER A 305 -13.37 -19.29 21.38
N ARG A 306 -14.44 -19.39 20.58
CA ARG A 306 -15.76 -19.85 21.02
C ARG A 306 -15.96 -21.32 20.69
#